data_AF-A0A0S2M1I9-F1
#
_entry.id   AF-A0A0S2M1I9-F1
#
_cell.length_a   1.000
_cell.length_b   1.000
_cell.length_c   1.000
_cell.angle_alpha   90.00
_cell.angle_beta   90.00
_cell.angle_gamma   90.00
#
_symmetry.space_group_name_H-M   'P 1'
#
loop_
_entity.id
_entity.type
_entity.pdbx_description
1 polymer ?
#
loop_
_entity_poly.entity_id
_entity_poly.type
_entity_poly.pdbx_seq_one_letter_code
_entity_poly.pdbx_strand_id
1 'polypeptide(L)'
;MSVHHTPRPEVVLDGLPQGAFILVLTHDHAEDLILCAAALRSQPSYIRLISSHSKWQRFCKRLLEEGHDEEQISSTTSSSAYLPSPARILLALPLPRI
;
A
#
# COMPACT_ATOMS: atom_id res chain seq x y z
N MET A 1 -11.73 -11.79 -9.92
CA MET A 1 -10.60 -10.84 -9.88
C MET A 1 -11.00 -9.63 -10.70
N SER A 2 -11.25 -8.49 -10.05
CA SER A 2 -11.56 -7.22 -10.72
C SER A 2 -10.30 -6.38 -10.82
N VAL A 3 -10.12 -5.69 -11.95
CA VAL A 3 -9.02 -4.75 -12.16
C VAL A 3 -9.61 -3.36 -12.26
N HIS A 4 -9.14 -2.45 -11.39
CA HIS A 4 -9.58 -1.06 -11.38
C HIS A 4 -8.46 -0.17 -11.92
N HIS A 5 -8.62 0.32 -13.15
CA HIS A 5 -7.77 1.36 -13.69
C HIS A 5 -8.39 2.72 -13.36
N THR A 6 -7.78 3.45 -12.43
CA THR A 6 -8.24 4.77 -12.01
C THR A 6 -7.05 5.74 -11.94
N PRO A 7 -7.22 7.01 -12.32
CA PRO A 7 -6.21 8.03 -12.12
C PRO A 7 -5.96 8.33 -10.63
N ARG A 8 -6.91 7.97 -9.75
CA ARG A 8 -6.84 8.14 -8.29
C ARG A 8 -7.03 6.78 -7.59
N PRO A 9 -6.00 5.94 -7.54
CA PRO A 9 -6.08 4.61 -6.93
C PRO A 9 -6.31 4.63 -5.42
N GLU A 10 -5.99 5.73 -4.75
CA GLU A 10 -6.28 5.93 -3.33
C GLU A 10 -7.78 5.87 -3.02
N VAL A 11 -8.66 6.25 -3.96
CA VAL A 11 -10.13 6.19 -3.79
C VAL A 11 -10.63 4.74 -3.75
N VAL A 12 -9.91 3.81 -4.38
CA VAL A 12 -10.27 2.38 -4.35
C VAL A 12 -10.01 1.79 -2.96
N LEU A 13 -9.01 2.32 -2.23
CA LEU A 13 -8.67 1.87 -0.89
C LEU A 13 -9.78 2.19 0.14
N ASP A 14 -10.49 3.30 -0.03
CA ASP A 14 -11.61 3.70 0.85
C ASP A 14 -12.79 2.72 0.78
N GLY A 15 -12.93 1.99 -0.34
CA GLY A 15 -13.98 1.00 -0.55
C GLY A 15 -13.62 -0.42 -0.12
N LEU A 16 -12.41 -0.64 0.41
CA LEU A 16 -11.97 -1.97 0.78
C LEU A 16 -12.61 -2.44 2.08
N PRO A 17 -12.94 -3.75 2.20
CA PRO A 17 -13.36 -4.30 3.47
C PRO A 17 -12.23 -4.19 4.50
N GLN A 18 -12.59 -4.00 5.76
CA GLN A 18 -11.64 -4.10 6.87
C GLN A 18 -10.91 -5.45 6.80
N GLY A 19 -9.61 -5.43 7.08
CA GLY A 19 -8.79 -6.63 7.01
C GLY A 19 -8.36 -7.04 5.59
N ALA A 20 -8.51 -6.16 4.59
CA ALA A 20 -7.97 -6.42 3.26
C ALA A 20 -6.44 -6.60 3.27
N PHE A 21 -5.95 -7.41 2.33
CA PHE A 21 -4.53 -7.52 2.01
C PHE A 21 -4.21 -6.57 0.86
N ILE A 22 -3.28 -5.65 1.07
CA ILE A 22 -2.94 -4.59 0.11
C ILE A 22 -1.51 -4.79 -0.40
N LEU A 23 -1.37 -4.84 -1.73
CA LEU A 23 -0.07 -4.80 -2.41
C LEU A 23 0.02 -3.52 -3.25
N VAL A 24 1.02 -2.68 -2.97
CA VAL A 24 1.31 -1.44 -3.70
C VAL A 24 2.47 -1.68 -4.67
N LEU A 25 2.17 -1.55 -5.97
CA LEU A 25 3.11 -1.69 -7.09
C LEU A 25 3.06 -0.43 -7.95
N THR A 26 3.84 0.59 -7.60
CA THR A 26 3.99 1.78 -8.45
C THR A 26 5.46 2.07 -8.74
N HIS A 27 5.70 2.87 -9.78
CA HIS A 27 7.02 3.40 -10.12
C HIS A 27 7.20 4.85 -9.66
N ASP A 28 6.16 5.48 -9.10
CA ASP A 28 6.14 6.88 -8.71
C ASP A 28 6.22 7.00 -7.18
N HIS A 29 7.21 7.76 -6.70
CA HIS A 29 7.45 7.91 -5.26
C HIS A 29 6.36 8.69 -4.52
N ALA A 30 5.77 9.69 -5.18
CA ALA A 30 4.68 10.46 -4.58
C ALA A 30 3.41 9.60 -4.52
N GLU A 31 3.15 8.83 -5.57
CA GLU A 31 2.03 7.90 -5.60
C GLU A 31 2.15 6.79 -4.55
N ASP A 32 3.32 6.15 -4.42
CA ASP A 32 3.55 5.11 -3.41
C ASP A 32 3.19 5.62 -2.00
N LEU A 33 3.61 6.85 -1.66
CA LEU A 33 3.34 7.42 -0.34
C LEU A 33 1.85 7.68 -0.13
N ILE A 34 1.17 8.28 -1.11
CA ILE A 34 -0.27 8.55 -1.05
C ILE A 34 -1.04 7.25 -0.84
N LEU A 35 -0.65 6.19 -1.56
CA LEU A 35 -1.25 4.86 -1.42
C LEU A 35 -0.96 4.21 -0.07
N CYS A 36 0.26 4.31 0.45
CA CYS A 36 0.59 3.81 1.78
C CYS A 36 -0.21 4.55 2.87
N ALA A 37 -0.30 5.87 2.80
CA ALA A 37 -1.08 6.66 3.74
C ALA A 37 -2.57 6.28 3.69
N ALA A 38 -3.13 6.13 2.49
CA ALA A 38 -4.52 5.70 2.30
C ALA A 38 -4.76 4.27 2.79
N ALA A 39 -3.83 3.35 2.51
CA ALA A 39 -3.91 1.98 2.97
C ALA A 39 -3.86 1.90 4.50
N LEU A 40 -3.03 2.70 5.18
CA LEU A 40 -2.99 2.72 6.65
C LEU A 40 -4.32 3.19 7.27
N ARG A 41 -5.04 4.10 6.61
CA ARG A 41 -6.37 4.55 7.05
C ARG A 41 -7.46 3.49 6.88
N SER A 42 -7.31 2.58 5.91
CA SER A 42 -8.32 1.55 5.61
C SER A 42 -8.27 0.33 6.55
N GLN A 43 -7.49 0.37 7.64
CA GLN A 43 -7.33 -0.71 8.63
C GLN A 43 -7.14 -2.11 7.98
N PRO A 44 -6.10 -2.28 7.16
CA PRO A 44 -5.85 -3.53 6.47
C PRO A 44 -5.30 -4.56 7.45
N SER A 45 -5.49 -5.83 7.12
CA SER A 45 -4.80 -6.90 7.84
C SER A 45 -3.31 -6.91 7.49
N TYR A 46 -2.96 -6.42 6.29
CA TYR A 46 -1.60 -6.43 5.82
C TYR A 46 -1.36 -5.47 4.65
N ILE A 47 -0.22 -4.78 4.67
CA ILE A 47 0.25 -3.93 3.56
C ILE A 47 1.65 -4.40 3.15
N ARG A 48 1.84 -4.59 1.84
CA ARG A 48 3.17 -4.71 1.23
C ARG A 48 3.41 -3.62 0.22
N LEU A 49 4.55 -2.96 0.38
CA LEU A 49 5.12 -2.08 -0.63
C LEU A 49 6.29 -2.79 -1.32
N ILE A 50 6.24 -2.91 -2.64
CA ILE A 50 7.42 -3.35 -3.40
C ILE A 50 8.31 -2.16 -3.67
N SER A 51 9.31 -1.96 -2.82
CA SER A 51 10.29 -0.89 -2.92
C SER A 51 11.63 -1.27 -2.27
N SER A 52 12.67 -0.46 -2.50
CA SER A 52 13.91 -0.57 -1.74
C SER A 52 13.71 -0.18 -0.27
N HIS A 53 14.53 -0.76 0.61
CA HIS A 53 14.48 -0.53 2.06
C HIS A 53 14.70 0.97 2.40
N SER A 54 15.62 1.64 1.71
CA SER A 54 15.89 3.07 1.90
C SER A 54 14.77 3.99 1.42
N LYS A 55 13.89 3.54 0.50
CA LYS A 55 12.67 4.29 0.14
C LYS A 55 11.67 4.19 1.29
N TRP A 56 11.47 2.99 1.82
CA TRP A 56 10.54 2.75 2.92
C TRP A 56 10.89 3.56 4.17
N GLN A 57 12.17 3.61 4.59
CA GLN A 57 12.60 4.42 5.73
C GLN A 57 12.23 5.91 5.57
N ARG A 58 12.31 6.45 4.35
CA ARG A 58 11.90 7.84 4.06
C ARG A 58 10.39 8.02 4.14
N PHE A 59 9.61 7.01 3.76
CA PHE A 59 8.16 7.04 3.90
C PHE A 59 7.74 6.95 5.35
N CYS A 60 8.33 6.06 6.16
CA CYS A 60 8.05 6.00 7.59
C CYS A 60 8.22 7.38 8.25
N LYS A 61 9.31 8.09 7.93
CA LYS A 61 9.54 9.44 8.44
C LYS A 61 8.41 10.40 8.06
N ARG A 62 8.00 10.41 6.79
CA ARG A 62 6.92 11.29 6.31
C ARG A 62 5.56 10.92 6.89
N LEU A 63 5.26 9.63 7.03
CA LEU A 63 4.01 9.13 7.60
C LEU A 63 3.90 9.51 9.09
N LEU A 64 5.00 9.41 9.84
CA LEU A 64 5.05 9.90 11.23
C LEU A 64 4.83 11.42 11.31
N GLU A 65 5.46 12.18 10.41
CA GLU A 65 5.25 13.64 10.30
C GLU A 65 3.78 13.99 9.94
N GLU A 66 3.10 13.13 9.17
CA GLU A 66 1.69 13.25 8.81
C GLU A 66 0.73 12.78 9.93
N GLY A 67 1.26 12.26 11.05
CA GLY A 67 0.49 11.87 12.23
C GLY A 67 0.00 10.42 12.24
N HIS A 68 0.54 9.55 11.38
CA HIS A 68 0.27 8.11 11.44
C HIS A 68 0.97 7.45 12.63
N ASP A 69 0.33 6.44 13.21
CA ASP A 69 0.85 5.69 14.36
C ASP A 69 2.04 4.80 13.97
N GLU A 70 3.07 4.76 14.82
CA GLU A 70 4.26 3.95 14.62
C GLU A 70 3.94 2.44 14.57
N GLU A 71 2.98 1.97 15.37
CA GLU A 71 2.53 0.57 15.36
C GLU A 71 1.93 0.20 14.00
N GLN A 72 1.10 1.09 13.44
CA GLN A 72 0.50 0.89 12.12
C GLN A 72 1.57 0.86 11.02
N ILE A 73 2.55 1.75 11.08
CA ILE A 73 3.68 1.77 10.13
C ILE A 73 4.52 0.49 10.26
N SER A 74 4.80 0.03 11.48
CA SER A 74 5.62 -1.16 11.75
C SER A 74 5.00 -2.47 11.25
N SER A 75 3.66 -2.54 11.18
CA SER A 75 2.91 -3.67 10.63
C SER A 75 3.04 -3.81 9.09
N THR A 76 3.60 -2.81 8.42
CA THR A 76 3.81 -2.80 6.97
C THR A 76 5.18 -3.37 6.61
N THR A 77 5.21 -4.29 5.64
CA THR A 77 6.46 -4.88 5.15
C THR A 77 6.87 -4.27 3.81
N SER A 78 8.11 -3.81 3.69
CA SER A 78 8.72 -3.47 2.40
C SER A 78 9.58 -4.62 1.87
N SER A 79 9.50 -4.89 0.57
CA SER A 79 10.29 -5.94 -0.07
C SER A 79 10.81 -5.46 -1.43
N SER A 80 12.08 -5.73 -1.72
CA SER A 80 12.70 -5.44 -3.03
C SER A 80 12.53 -6.65 -3.96
N ALA A 81 11.30 -7.06 -4.25
CA ALA A 81 11.05 -8.08 -5.27
C ALA A 81 11.01 -7.42 -6.66
N TYR A 82 11.84 -7.88 -7.60
CA TYR A 82 11.83 -7.41 -8.99
C TYR A 82 10.63 -8.03 -9.74
N LEU A 83 9.80 -7.19 -10.40
CA LEU A 83 8.70 -7.61 -11.27
C LEU A 83 8.84 -6.94 -12.65
N PRO A 84 8.90 -7.70 -13.76
CA PRO A 84 9.01 -7.12 -15.10
C PRO A 84 7.61 -6.89 -15.71
N SER A 85 7.01 -5.68 -15.62
CA SER A 85 5.82 -5.27 -16.41
C SER A 85 5.38 -3.81 -16.11
N PRO A 86 4.73 -3.07 -17.05
CA PRO A 86 4.29 -1.69 -16.84
C PRO A 86 2.87 -1.56 -16.23
N ALA A 87 2.56 -2.24 -15.13
CA ALA A 87 1.20 -2.24 -14.56
C ALA A 87 1.14 -1.66 -13.14
N ARG A 88 0.35 -0.59 -12.94
CA ARG A 88 -0.16 -0.14 -11.64
C ARG A 88 -1.22 -1.14 -11.18
N ILE A 89 -0.84 -2.09 -10.33
CA ILE A 89 -1.76 -3.07 -9.76
C ILE A 89 -1.84 -2.82 -8.26
N LEU A 90 -2.97 -2.25 -7.84
CA LEU A 90 -3.48 -2.36 -6.48
C LEU A 90 -4.30 -3.66 -6.43
N LEU A 91 -3.74 -4.72 -5.85
CA LEU A 91 -4.46 -5.97 -5.64
C LEU A 91 -4.96 -5.98 -4.19
N ALA A 92 -6.26 -5.76 -4.01
CA ALA A 92 -6.93 -6.07 -2.76
C ALA A 92 -7.58 -7.45 -2.91
N LEU A 93 -6.96 -8.48 -2.32
CA LEU A 93 -7.55 -9.81 -2.32
C LEU A 93 -8.49 -9.95 -1.12
N PRO A 94 -9.73 -10.45 -1.32
CA PRO A 94 -10.57 -10.82 -0.19
C PRO A 94 -9.89 -11.93 0.62
N LEU A 95 -10.09 -11.92 1.94
CA LEU A 95 -9.60 -12.96 2.82
C LEU A 95 -9.99 -14.36 2.30
N PRO A 96 -9.12 -15.37 2.40
CA PRO A 96 -9.57 -16.75 2.25
C PRO A 96 -10.65 -17.00 3.32
N ARG A 97 -11.87 -17.34 2.88
CA ARG A 97 -12.90 -17.84 3.78
C ARG A 97 -12.43 -19.21 4.26
N ILE A 98 -11.99 -19.28 5.52
CA ILE A 98 -11.71 -20.54 6.22
C ILE A 98 -13.05 -21.17 6.61
#